data_AF-A0A0K6G2F2-F1
#
_entry.id   AF-A0A0K6G2F2-F1
#
_cell.length_a   1.000
_cell.length_b   1.000
_cell.length_c   1.000
_cell.angle_alpha   90.00
_cell.angle_beta   90.00
_cell.angle_gamma   90.00
#
_symmetry.space_group_name_H-M   'P 1'
#
loop_
_entity.id
_entity.type
_entity.pdbx_description
1 polymer ?
#
loop_
_entity_poly.entity_id
_entity_poly.type
_entity_poly.pdbx_seq_one_letter_code
_entity_poly.pdbx_strand_id
1 'polypeptide(L)'
;MPLRFCSRQILQLLALLSCGVLGSTRSSCSARRAMKQRSKENPPLLEKHNETEAGTRRMSRRPTLLNALDHANRAVALDNAGSVSEATEEYNRTIELLEGVLRGIGEGSSDNEDSVRIKKICDSYRNRTHLLISVCESRRSQE
;
A
#
# COMPACT_ATOMS: atom_id res chain seq x y z
N MET A 1 -36.51 -32.51 12.00
CA MET A 1 -35.48 -33.30 12.72
C MET A 1 -34.11 -32.92 12.14
N PRO A 2 -33.06 -32.67 12.93
CA PRO A 2 -32.89 -31.55 13.85
C PRO A 2 -31.65 -30.66 13.52
N LEU A 3 -31.63 -29.51 14.21
CA LEU A 3 -30.55 -28.55 14.42
C LEU A 3 -29.16 -29.17 14.66
N ARG A 4 -28.07 -28.46 14.31
CA ARG A 4 -26.99 -28.07 15.26
C ARG A 4 -25.81 -27.31 14.62
N PHE A 5 -25.52 -26.13 15.20
CA PHE A 5 -24.20 -25.56 15.58
C PHE A 5 -23.11 -25.46 14.48
N CYS A 6 -22.51 -24.29 14.23
CA CYS A 6 -21.56 -23.67 15.16
C CYS A 6 -21.39 -22.16 14.93
N SER A 7 -21.93 -21.35 15.85
CA SER A 7 -21.76 -19.88 15.92
C SER A 7 -20.72 -19.45 16.95
N ARG A 8 -19.58 -20.14 17.08
CA ARG A 8 -18.65 -19.93 18.22
C ARG A 8 -17.16 -19.90 17.90
N GLN A 9 -16.74 -19.35 16.76
CA GLN A 9 -15.30 -19.11 16.51
C GLN A 9 -14.91 -17.66 16.14
N ILE A 10 -15.86 -16.71 16.15
CA ILE A 10 -15.57 -15.31 15.76
C ILE A 10 -15.30 -14.39 16.97
N LEU A 11 -15.34 -14.90 18.20
CA LEU A 11 -15.29 -14.09 19.43
C LEU A 11 -14.05 -14.35 20.32
N GLN A 12 -12.88 -14.59 19.72
CA GLN A 12 -11.62 -14.77 20.48
C GLN A 12 -10.44 -13.88 20.05
N LEU A 13 -10.67 -12.79 19.32
CA LEU A 13 -9.61 -11.80 19.01
C LEU A 13 -9.91 -10.38 19.51
N LEU A 14 -10.66 -10.26 20.61
CA LEU A 14 -10.94 -9.00 21.31
C LEU A 14 -10.58 -9.09 22.81
N ALA A 15 -9.38 -9.58 23.14
CA ALA A 15 -8.97 -9.74 24.54
C ALA A 15 -7.48 -9.47 24.82
N LEU A 16 -6.84 -8.52 24.14
CA LEU A 16 -5.47 -8.07 24.50
C LEU A 16 -5.31 -6.54 24.58
N LEU A 17 -6.37 -5.85 25.00
CA LEU A 17 -6.26 -4.52 25.60
C LEU A 17 -6.89 -4.54 26.98
N SER A 18 -6.06 -4.62 28.03
CA SER A 18 -6.16 -3.81 29.26
C SER A 18 -5.35 -4.42 30.42
N CYS A 19 -4.79 -3.52 31.23
CA CYS A 19 -4.12 -3.72 32.53
C CYS A 19 -2.68 -4.27 32.44
N GLY A 20 -1.64 -3.66 33.00
CA GLY A 20 -1.51 -2.58 33.99
C GLY A 20 -0.17 -2.83 34.71
N VAL A 21 0.72 -1.84 34.80
CA VAL A 21 1.03 -1.11 36.05
C VAL A 21 2.15 -1.73 36.92
N LEU A 22 3.22 -0.92 37.05
CA LEU A 22 4.20 -0.75 38.14
C LEU A 22 5.26 -1.83 38.45
N GLY A 23 6.52 -1.43 38.23
CA GLY A 23 7.72 -2.06 38.81
C GLY A 23 8.93 -1.13 38.69
N SER A 24 9.01 -0.13 39.57
CA SER A 24 10.12 0.81 39.68
C SER A 24 11.14 0.30 40.69
N THR A 25 12.38 0.04 40.27
CA THR A 25 13.56 0.21 41.13
C THR A 25 14.80 0.60 40.30
N ARG A 26 15.19 1.86 40.51
CA ARG A 26 16.56 2.42 40.54
C ARG A 26 17.71 1.50 40.12
N SER A 27 18.52 1.97 39.15
CA SER A 27 19.97 1.98 39.32
C SER A 27 20.60 3.03 38.40
N SER A 28 21.41 3.90 39.00
CA SER A 28 22.17 4.98 38.38
C SER A 28 23.35 4.43 37.58
N CYS A 29 23.65 5.05 36.43
CA CYS A 29 25.03 5.36 36.05
C CYS A 29 25.03 6.45 34.99
N SER A 30 25.42 7.66 35.42
CA SER A 30 25.81 8.73 34.51
C SER A 30 27.05 8.33 33.73
N ALA A 31 26.94 8.31 32.41
CA ALA A 31 28.09 8.41 31.52
C ALA A 31 27.85 9.56 30.54
N ARG A 32 28.29 10.76 30.95
CA ARG A 32 28.57 11.85 30.01
C ARG A 32 29.70 11.40 29.09
N ARG A 33 29.52 11.47 27.77
CA ARG A 33 30.63 11.77 26.85
C ARG A 33 30.13 12.27 25.48
N ALA A 34 30.50 13.53 25.24
CA ALA A 34 30.90 14.10 23.96
C ALA A 34 29.87 14.18 22.82
N MET A 35 29.19 15.32 22.76
CA MET A 35 28.78 15.92 21.48
C MET A 35 30.02 16.19 20.63
N LYS A 36 30.11 15.55 19.47
CA LYS A 36 31.01 15.96 18.39
C LYS A 36 30.14 16.35 17.20
N GLN A 37 29.89 17.66 17.09
CA GLN A 37 29.49 18.27 15.84
C GLN A 37 30.58 18.02 14.80
N ARG A 38 30.22 17.44 13.65
CA ARG A 38 30.94 17.66 12.39
C ARG A 38 29.99 17.48 11.21
N SER A 39 29.86 18.61 10.50
CA SER A 39 29.53 18.82 9.08
C SER A 39 28.39 18.01 8.45
N LYS A 40 27.36 18.78 8.09
CA LYS A 40 26.56 18.67 6.85
C LYS A 40 27.27 17.87 5.76
N GLU A 41 26.88 16.62 5.57
CA GLU A 41 27.02 15.93 4.29
C GLU A 41 25.63 15.84 3.68
N ASN A 42 25.45 16.59 2.58
CA ASN A 42 24.26 16.49 1.74
C ASN A 42 24.17 15.06 1.17
N PRO A 43 22.98 14.47 1.05
CA PRO A 43 22.84 13.25 0.25
C PRO A 43 23.23 13.54 -1.21
N PRO A 44 23.90 12.61 -1.92
CA PRO A 44 24.41 12.88 -3.26
C PRO A 44 23.25 13.13 -4.23
N LEU A 45 23.17 14.38 -4.67
CA LEU A 45 22.35 14.87 -5.76
C LEU A 45 23.02 14.52 -7.10
N LEU A 46 22.19 14.06 -8.04
CA LEU A 46 22.35 14.22 -9.49
C LEU A 46 23.60 13.59 -10.13
N GLU A 47 23.49 12.31 -10.50
CA GLU A 47 24.11 11.86 -11.75
C GLU A 47 23.21 12.25 -12.93
N LYS A 48 23.79 13.14 -13.74
CA LYS A 48 23.24 13.78 -14.93
C LYS A 48 23.22 12.76 -16.07
N HIS A 49 22.10 12.07 -16.28
CA HIS A 49 21.89 11.29 -17.49
C HIS A 49 21.27 12.17 -18.58
N ASN A 50 22.02 12.30 -19.66
CA ASN A 50 21.68 13.10 -20.84
C ASN A 50 20.35 12.64 -21.44
N GLU A 51 19.49 13.63 -21.68
CA GLU A 51 18.23 13.48 -22.39
C GLU A 51 18.51 13.24 -23.87
N THR A 52 18.21 12.04 -24.35
CA THR A 52 17.98 11.82 -25.78
C THR A 52 16.47 11.91 -25.99
N GLU A 53 16.02 13.09 -26.40
CA GLU A 53 14.64 13.37 -26.77
C GLU A 53 14.26 12.56 -28.02
N ALA A 54 13.28 11.67 -27.86
CA ALA A 54 12.45 11.20 -28.95
C ALA A 54 10.99 11.24 -28.47
N GLY A 55 10.20 12.03 -29.19
CA GLY A 55 8.92 12.57 -28.75
C GLY A 55 7.85 11.53 -28.45
N THR A 56 7.14 11.79 -27.36
CA THR A 56 5.71 11.64 -27.05
C THR A 56 5.62 11.69 -25.53
N ARG A 57 4.57 12.32 -24.97
CA ARG A 57 4.39 12.57 -23.53
C ARG A 57 4.55 11.28 -22.68
N ARG A 58 5.79 10.92 -22.36
CA ARG A 58 6.11 9.94 -21.33
C ARG A 58 5.90 10.67 -20.02
N MET A 59 4.77 10.41 -19.38
CA MET A 59 4.60 10.70 -17.96
C MET A 59 5.89 10.26 -17.25
N SER A 60 6.53 11.17 -16.52
CA SER A 60 7.71 10.81 -15.74
C SER A 60 7.33 9.65 -14.82
N ARG A 61 8.03 8.51 -14.93
CA ARG A 61 7.61 7.25 -14.28
C ARG A 61 7.51 7.38 -12.76
N ARG A 62 8.39 8.18 -12.16
CA ARG A 62 8.48 8.36 -10.71
C ARG A 62 7.26 9.09 -10.11
N PRO A 63 6.85 10.28 -10.58
CA PRO A 63 5.64 10.93 -10.06
C PRO A 63 4.37 10.11 -10.32
N THR A 64 4.26 9.39 -11.44
CA THR A 64 3.11 8.51 -11.70
C THR A 64 3.04 7.36 -10.70
N LEU A 65 4.17 6.71 -10.38
CA LEU A 65 4.22 5.66 -9.36
C LEU A 65 3.87 6.19 -7.96
N LEU A 66 4.38 7.36 -7.57
CA LEU A 66 4.02 7.97 -6.29
C LEU A 66 2.53 8.26 -6.21
N ASN A 67 1.95 8.84 -7.26
CA ASN A 67 0.51 9.08 -7.30
C ASN A 67 -0.30 7.78 -7.23
N ALA A 68 0.14 6.72 -7.91
CA ALA A 68 -0.49 5.41 -7.83
C ALA A 68 -0.48 4.86 -6.39
N LEU A 69 0.64 5.01 -5.67
CA LEU A 69 0.75 4.61 -4.27
C LEU A 69 -0.18 5.42 -3.36
N ASP A 70 -0.32 6.72 -3.60
CA ASP A 70 -1.23 7.57 -2.83
C ASP A 70 -2.70 7.14 -3.00
N HIS A 71 -3.13 6.84 -4.23
CA HIS A 71 -4.45 6.26 -4.50
C HIS A 71 -4.60 4.88 -3.83
N ALA A 72 -3.59 4.02 -3.89
CA ALA A 72 -3.63 2.70 -3.28
C ALA A 72 -3.82 2.77 -1.75
N ASN A 73 -3.07 3.66 -1.09
CA ASN A 73 -3.17 3.86 0.35
C ASN A 73 -4.56 4.37 0.75
N ARG A 74 -5.15 5.28 -0.02
CA ARG A 74 -6.54 5.72 0.20
C ARG A 74 -7.54 4.60 -0.02
N ALA A 75 -7.39 3.81 -1.08
CA ALA A 75 -8.26 2.68 -1.37
C ALA A 75 -8.29 1.68 -0.21
N VAL A 76 -7.11 1.31 0.32
CA VAL A 76 -6.99 0.41 1.48
C VAL A 76 -7.65 1.00 2.73
N ALA A 77 -7.48 2.30 2.99
CA ALA A 77 -8.10 2.95 4.13
C ALA A 77 -9.65 2.92 4.05
N LEU A 78 -10.20 3.22 2.86
CA LEU A 78 -11.64 3.19 2.61
C LEU A 78 -12.20 1.77 2.65
N ASP A 79 -11.47 0.81 2.10
CA ASP A 79 -11.79 -0.62 2.13
C ASP A 79 -11.92 -1.12 3.57
N ASN A 80 -10.94 -0.79 4.42
CA ASN A 80 -10.96 -1.11 5.84
C ASN A 80 -12.11 -0.40 6.60
N ALA A 81 -12.53 0.78 6.14
CA ALA A 81 -13.66 1.51 6.70
C ALA A 81 -15.02 0.96 6.22
N GLY A 82 -15.05 0.02 5.27
CA GLY A 82 -16.28 -0.52 4.68
C GLY A 82 -16.92 0.39 3.62
N SER A 83 -16.22 1.46 3.22
CA SER A 83 -16.60 2.41 2.18
C SER A 83 -16.37 1.83 0.78
N VAL A 84 -17.16 0.80 0.41
CA VAL A 84 -16.86 -0.03 -0.76
C VAL A 84 -16.86 0.73 -2.09
N SER A 85 -17.79 1.68 -2.28
CA SER A 85 -17.86 2.46 -3.52
C SER A 85 -16.60 3.31 -3.72
N GLU A 86 -16.23 4.07 -2.69
CA GLU A 86 -15.08 4.98 -2.75
C GLU A 86 -13.75 4.19 -2.79
N ALA A 87 -13.67 3.07 -2.08
CA ALA A 87 -12.52 2.17 -2.14
C ALA A 87 -12.31 1.62 -3.56
N THR A 88 -13.38 1.22 -4.23
CA THR A 88 -13.35 0.71 -5.60
C THR A 88 -12.87 1.78 -6.57
N GLU A 89 -13.33 3.02 -6.43
CA GLU A 89 -12.86 4.14 -7.25
C GLU A 89 -11.36 4.38 -7.08
N GLU A 90 -10.85 4.40 -5.84
CA GLU A 90 -9.43 4.62 -5.58
C GLU A 90 -8.56 3.44 -6.04
N TYR A 91 -9.02 2.18 -5.91
CA TYR A 91 -8.33 1.03 -6.50
C TYR A 91 -8.30 1.14 -8.03
N ASN A 92 -9.39 1.55 -8.68
CA ASN A 92 -9.42 1.71 -10.14
C ASN A 92 -8.44 2.80 -10.62
N ARG A 93 -8.39 3.95 -9.95
CA ARG A 93 -7.39 5.00 -10.25
C ARG A 93 -5.95 4.49 -10.09
N THR A 94 -5.70 3.68 -9.07
CA THR A 94 -4.39 3.03 -8.88
C THR A 94 -4.04 2.14 -10.07
N ILE A 95 -4.97 1.28 -10.48
CA ILE A 95 -4.80 0.36 -11.62
C ILE A 95 -4.49 1.13 -12.90
N GLU A 96 -5.26 2.18 -13.22
CA GLU A 96 -5.05 3.03 -14.40
C GLU A 96 -3.63 3.63 -14.43
N LEU A 97 -3.16 4.14 -13.29
CA LEU A 97 -1.83 4.72 -13.19
C LEU A 97 -0.72 3.67 -13.37
N LEU A 98 -0.87 2.49 -12.77
CA LEU A 98 0.09 1.38 -12.91
C LEU A 98 0.13 0.85 -14.35
N GLU A 99 -1.01 0.73 -15.01
CA GLU A 99 -1.09 0.38 -16.43
C GLU A 99 -0.41 1.43 -17.32
N GLY A 100 -0.58 2.71 -17.00
CA GLY A 100 0.13 3.81 -17.65
C GLY A 100 1.65 3.67 -17.51
N VAL A 101 2.13 3.31 -16.32
CA VAL A 101 3.56 3.05 -16.07
C VAL A 101 4.05 1.86 -16.89
N LEU A 102 3.33 0.73 -16.88
CA LEU A 102 3.68 -0.47 -17.64
C LEU A 102 3.78 -0.18 -19.15
N ARG A 103 2.82 0.57 -19.70
CA ARG A 103 2.81 1.00 -21.10
C ARG A 103 4.04 1.85 -21.44
N GLY A 104 4.50 2.67 -20.50
CA GLY A 104 5.70 3.48 -20.63
C GLY A 104 7.03 2.71 -20.53
N ILE A 105 7.02 1.47 -20.02
CA ILE A 105 8.21 0.60 -19.92
C ILE A 105 8.56 -0.05 -21.27
N GLY A 106 7.56 -0.31 -22.12
CA GLY A 106 7.72 -0.92 -23.44
C GLY A 106 7.83 -2.46 -23.36
N GLU A 107 7.35 -3.16 -24.40
CA GLU A 107 7.24 -4.63 -24.41
C GLU A 107 8.58 -5.37 -24.53
N GLY A 108 9.66 -4.67 -24.90
CA GLY A 108 11.00 -5.24 -25.06
C GLY A 108 11.73 -5.58 -23.75
N SER A 109 11.13 -5.31 -22.58
CA SER A 109 11.72 -5.64 -21.27
C SER A 109 10.79 -6.51 -20.40
N SER A 110 10.14 -7.51 -21.00
CA SER A 110 9.26 -8.45 -20.28
C SER A 110 9.91 -9.06 -19.03
N ASP A 111 11.25 -9.15 -19.00
CA ASP A 111 12.03 -9.70 -17.88
C ASP A 111 12.53 -8.63 -16.89
N ASN A 112 12.13 -7.37 -17.06
CA ASN A 112 12.44 -6.34 -16.08
C ASN A 112 11.66 -6.64 -14.78
N GLU A 113 12.40 -6.92 -13.72
CA GLU A 113 11.86 -7.24 -12.39
C GLU A 113 10.82 -6.20 -11.94
N ASP A 114 11.06 -4.92 -12.22
CA ASP A 114 10.12 -3.84 -11.88
C ASP A 114 8.77 -3.98 -12.59
N SER A 115 8.79 -4.31 -13.89
CA SER A 115 7.57 -4.51 -14.67
C SER A 115 6.77 -5.69 -14.12
N VAL A 116 7.46 -6.80 -13.79
CA VAL A 116 6.84 -7.98 -13.19
C VAL A 116 6.23 -7.66 -11.83
N ARG A 117 6.94 -6.92 -10.97
CA ARG A 117 6.44 -6.48 -9.66
C ARG A 117 5.21 -5.59 -9.80
N ILE A 118 5.26 -4.59 -10.67
CA ILE A 118 4.13 -3.67 -10.93
C ILE A 118 2.92 -4.44 -11.45
N LYS A 119 3.12 -5.40 -12.37
CA LYS A 119 2.04 -6.25 -12.89
C LYS A 119 1.35 -7.06 -11.79
N LYS A 120 2.14 -7.71 -10.91
CA LYS A 120 1.59 -8.45 -9.77
C LYS A 120 0.77 -7.57 -8.83
N ILE A 121 1.24 -6.36 -8.56
CA ILE A 121 0.52 -5.38 -7.73
C ILE A 121 -0.80 -4.98 -8.42
N CYS A 122 -0.75 -4.69 -9.71
CA CYS A 122 -1.92 -4.34 -10.51
C CYS A 122 -2.99 -5.46 -10.48
N ASP A 123 -2.59 -6.71 -10.68
CA ASP A 123 -3.50 -7.87 -10.65
C ASP A 123 -4.09 -8.08 -9.25
N SER A 124 -3.30 -7.87 -8.19
CA SER A 124 -3.79 -7.92 -6.81
C SER A 124 -4.91 -6.90 -6.56
N TYR A 125 -4.76 -5.66 -7.04
CA TYR A 125 -5.78 -4.62 -6.88
C TYR A 125 -7.03 -4.91 -7.72
N ARG A 126 -6.88 -5.42 -8.95
CA ARG A 126 -8.05 -5.87 -9.74
C ARG A 126 -8.84 -6.94 -9.00
N ASN A 127 -8.15 -7.95 -8.48
CA ASN A 127 -8.79 -9.04 -7.73
C ASN A 127 -9.52 -8.50 -6.50
N ARG A 128 -8.93 -7.54 -5.77
CA ARG A 128 -9.58 -6.91 -4.62
C ARG A 128 -10.82 -6.12 -5.03
N THR A 129 -10.74 -5.32 -6.08
CA THR A 129 -11.89 -4.59 -6.63
C THR A 129 -13.03 -5.53 -7.03
N HIS A 130 -12.73 -6.61 -7.76
CA HIS A 130 -13.74 -7.61 -8.12
C HIS A 130 -14.40 -8.23 -6.90
N LEU A 131 -13.60 -8.64 -5.90
CA LEU A 131 -14.13 -9.20 -4.66
C LEU A 131 -15.04 -8.22 -3.92
N LEU A 132 -14.65 -6.95 -3.83
CA LEU A 132 -15.45 -5.90 -3.19
C LEU A 132 -16.81 -5.72 -3.87
N ILE A 133 -16.81 -5.64 -5.21
CA ILE A 133 -18.04 -5.52 -6.01
C ILE A 133 -18.94 -6.75 -5.78
N SER A 134 -18.40 -7.97 -5.94
CA SER A 134 -19.17 -9.20 -5.80
C SER A 134 -19.80 -9.36 -4.40
N VAL A 135 -19.07 -9.01 -3.34
CA VAL A 135 -19.60 -9.04 -1.97
C VAL A 135 -20.71 -8.00 -1.80
N CYS A 136 -20.54 -6.80 -2.35
CA CYS A 136 -21.56 -5.75 -2.28
C CYS A 136 -22.83 -6.08 -3.06
N GLU A 137 -22.72 -6.70 -4.23
CA GLU A 137 -23.87 -7.16 -5.01
C GLU A 137 -24.62 -8.29 -4.30
N SER A 138 -23.88 -9.25 -3.74
CA SER A 138 -24.47 -10.37 -2.99
C SER A 138 -25.28 -9.91 -1.77
N ARG A 139 -24.83 -8.87 -1.07
CA ARG A 139 -25.57 -8.28 0.05
C ARG A 139 -26.85 -7.58 -0.39
N ARG A 140 -26.80 -6.81 -1.50
CA ARG A 140 -27.96 -6.11 -2.05
C ARG A 140 -29.07 -7.05 -2.52
N SER A 141 -28.73 -8.26 -2.97
CA SER A 141 -29.74 -9.26 -3.38
C SER A 141 -30.45 -9.96 -2.21
N GLN A 142 -30.02 -9.74 -0.96
CA GLN A 142 -30.60 -10.35 0.24
C GLN A 142 -31.51 -9.38 1.03
N GLU A 143 -31.57 -8.12 0.61
CA GLU A 143 -32.43 -7.05 1.16
C GLU A 143 -33.72 -6.91 0.33
#